data_AF-A0A4Q6XKX8-F1
#
_entry.id   AF-A0A4Q6XKX8-F1
#
_cell.length_a   1.000
_cell.length_b   1.000
_cell.length_c   1.000
_cell.angle_alpha   90.00
_cell.angle_beta   90.00
_cell.angle_gamma   90.00
#
_symmetry.space_group_name_H-M   'P 1'
#
loop_
_entity.id
_entity.type
_entity.pdbx_description
1 polymer ?
#
loop_
_entity_poly.entity_id
_entity_poly.type
_entity_poly.pdbx_seq_one_letter_code
_entity_poly.pdbx_strand_id
1 'polypeptide(L)'
;MLDEVKAHFRAGEGYWFVPKGFGFGATPVTWQGWAVTLGFLAGLLAAARLMPVGVPRIVVFIALIAAFCVVAANKTDGGLRWRWGNDRDR
;
A
#
# COMPACT_ATOMS: atom_id res chain seq x y z
N MET A 1 2.65 18.81 -18.66
CA MET A 1 3.13 18.64 -17.27
C MET A 1 2.05 18.08 -16.33
N LEU A 2 0.93 18.76 -16.09
CA LEU A 2 -0.11 18.24 -15.17
C LEU A 2 -0.78 16.94 -15.66
N ASP A 3 -1.00 16.80 -16.97
CA ASP A 3 -1.67 15.63 -17.53
C ASP A 3 -0.79 14.38 -17.49
N GLU A 4 0.53 14.55 -17.58
CA GLU A 4 1.53 13.49 -17.45
C GLU A 4 1.59 12.97 -16.00
N VAL A 5 1.56 13.89 -15.03
CA VAL A 5 1.46 13.53 -13.60
C VAL A 5 0.15 12.79 -13.32
N LYS A 6 -0.98 13.27 -13.87
CA LYS A 6 -2.27 12.60 -13.71
C LYS A 6 -2.29 11.22 -14.35
N ALA A 7 -1.65 11.05 -15.51
CA ALA A 7 -1.53 9.76 -16.19
C ALA A 7 -0.76 8.76 -15.31
N HIS A 8 0.32 9.20 -14.65
CA HIS A 8 1.07 8.36 -13.72
C HIS A 8 0.22 7.85 -12.53
N PHE A 9 -0.68 8.68 -12.00
CA PHE A 9 -1.56 8.30 -10.88
C PHE A 9 -2.80 7.51 -11.31
N ARG A 10 -2.93 7.11 -12.57
CA ARG A 10 -3.97 6.16 -12.99
C ARG A 10 -3.45 4.75 -12.80
N ALA A 11 -4.10 3.97 -11.95
CA ALA A 11 -3.84 2.54 -11.88
C ALA A 11 -4.30 1.87 -13.18
N GLY A 12 -3.49 0.93 -13.70
CA GLY A 12 -3.92 0.04 -14.77
C GLY A 12 -5.14 -0.81 -14.37
N GLU A 13 -5.84 -1.37 -15.36
CA GLU A 13 -7.05 -2.16 -15.11
C GLU A 13 -6.80 -3.28 -14.09
N GLY A 14 -7.58 -3.28 -13.00
CA GLY A 14 -7.49 -4.29 -11.94
C GLY A 14 -6.49 -4.01 -10.81
N TYR A 15 -5.65 -2.97 -10.94
CA TYR A 15 -4.73 -2.49 -9.91
C TYR A 15 -5.38 -1.42 -9.03
N TRP A 16 -4.99 -1.40 -7.75
CA TRP A 16 -5.54 -0.47 -6.76
C TRP A 16 -4.53 0.58 -6.29
N PHE A 17 -3.25 0.25 -6.43
CA PHE A 17 -2.14 1.07 -6.00
C PHE A 17 -1.19 1.36 -7.16
N VAL A 18 -0.61 2.55 -7.15
CA VAL A 18 0.45 2.97 -8.05
C VAL A 18 1.78 3.00 -7.28
N PRO A 19 2.86 2.47 -7.85
CA PRO A 19 4.16 2.50 -7.20
C PRO A 19 4.70 3.93 -7.04
N LYS A 20 5.44 4.19 -5.97
CA LYS A 20 6.18 5.45 -5.86
C LYS A 20 7.33 5.50 -6.86
N GLY A 21 7.57 6.67 -7.46
CA GLY A 21 8.69 6.88 -8.39
C GLY A 21 10.07 6.69 -7.73
N PHE A 22 10.19 6.99 -6.43
CA PHE A 22 11.40 6.78 -5.66
C PHE A 22 11.13 5.95 -4.40
N GLY A 23 12.06 5.05 -4.10
CA GLY A 23 12.08 4.22 -2.90
C GLY A 23 11.14 3.02 -2.97
N PHE A 24 10.67 2.59 -1.78
CA PHE A 24 9.71 1.51 -1.62
C PHE A 24 8.35 2.08 -1.23
N GLY A 25 7.31 1.74 -1.99
CA GLY A 25 5.96 2.15 -1.61
C GLY A 25 4.92 1.96 -2.69
N ALA A 26 3.69 1.84 -2.23
CA ALA A 26 2.47 1.75 -3.02
C ALA A 26 1.52 2.86 -2.55
N THR A 27 0.99 3.64 -3.48
CA THR A 27 0.08 4.76 -3.21
C THR A 27 -1.32 4.37 -3.66
N PRO A 28 -2.34 4.39 -2.79
CA PRO A 28 -3.71 4.09 -3.19
C PRO A 28 -4.23 5.20 -4.11
N VAL A 29 -4.65 4.83 -5.31
CA VAL A 29 -5.25 5.76 -6.27
C VAL A 29 -6.72 5.42 -6.59
N THR A 30 -7.16 4.25 -6.12
CA THR A 30 -8.54 3.76 -6.26
C THR A 30 -9.25 3.76 -4.92
N TRP A 31 -10.59 3.72 -4.93
CA TRP A 31 -11.37 3.62 -3.71
C TRP A 31 -11.12 2.29 -2.98
N GLN A 32 -10.86 1.19 -3.70
CA GLN A 32 -10.50 -0.10 -3.10
C GLN A 32 -9.16 -0.01 -2.37
N GLY A 33 -8.16 0.63 -2.98
CA GLY A 33 -6.86 0.88 -2.37
C GLY A 33 -7.01 1.67 -1.07
N TRP A 34 -7.80 2.76 -1.09
CA TRP A 34 -8.10 3.54 0.10
C TRP A 34 -8.88 2.75 1.16
N ALA A 35 -9.87 1.97 0.78
CA ALA A 35 -10.62 1.13 1.71
C ALA A 35 -9.71 0.12 2.44
N VAL A 36 -8.79 -0.53 1.72
CA VAL A 36 -7.80 -1.43 2.31
C VAL A 36 -6.82 -0.68 3.21
N THR A 37 -6.31 0.48 2.78
CA THR A 37 -5.39 1.29 3.59
C THR A 37 -6.04 1.79 4.88
N LEU A 38 -7.27 2.29 4.81
CA LEU A 38 -8.02 2.75 5.98
C LEU A 38 -8.41 1.58 6.89
N GLY A 39 -8.82 0.45 6.33
CA GLY A 39 -9.10 -0.77 7.09
C GLY A 39 -7.87 -1.30 7.83
N PHE A 40 -6.70 -1.29 7.19
CA PHE A 40 -5.43 -1.63 7.82
C PHE A 40 -5.11 -0.67 8.98
N LEU A 41 -5.22 0.64 8.76
CA LEU A 41 -4.97 1.64 9.81
C LEU A 41 -5.94 1.48 10.99
N ALA A 42 -7.24 1.28 10.70
CA ALA A 42 -8.25 1.03 11.70
C ALA A 42 -7.95 -0.25 12.51
N GLY A 43 -7.51 -1.33 11.83
CA GLY A 43 -7.09 -2.57 12.47
C GLY A 43 -5.90 -2.38 13.42
N LEU A 44 -4.88 -1.65 12.99
CA LEU A 44 -3.73 -1.31 13.85
C LEU A 44 -4.17 -0.50 15.07
N LEU A 45 -5.00 0.53 14.88
CA LEU A 45 -5.52 1.36 15.97
C LEU A 45 -6.38 0.54 16.94
N ALA A 46 -7.26 -0.33 16.42
CA ALA A 46 -8.08 -1.21 17.24
C ALA A 46 -7.22 -2.15 18.08
N ALA A 47 -6.24 -2.83 17.49
CA ALA A 47 -5.33 -3.70 18.23
C ALA A 47 -4.46 -2.91 19.24
N ALA A 48 -4.05 -1.68 18.90
CA ALA A 48 -3.34 -0.77 19.80
C ALA A 48 -4.20 -0.25 20.96
N ARG A 49 -5.53 -0.27 20.83
CA ARG A 49 -6.43 0.27 21.87
C ARG A 49 -7.09 -0.80 22.72
N LEU A 50 -7.38 -1.95 22.14
CA LEU A 50 -8.17 -3.03 22.74
C LEU A 50 -7.31 -4.16 23.30
N MET A 51 -6.12 -4.42 22.75
CA MET A 51 -5.27 -5.51 23.22
C MET A 51 -4.29 -5.03 24.28
N PRO A 52 -3.96 -5.82 25.31
CA PRO A 52 -2.87 -5.50 26.22
C PRO A 52 -1.51 -5.55 25.51
N VAL A 53 -0.51 -4.85 26.07
CA VAL A 53 0.87 -4.93 25.58
C VAL A 53 1.42 -6.32 25.86
N GLY A 54 1.89 -7.02 24.82
CA GLY A 54 2.45 -8.36 24.94
C GLY A 54 2.57 -9.07 23.61
N VAL A 55 3.05 -10.32 23.65
CA VAL A 55 3.27 -11.16 22.46
C VAL A 55 2.03 -11.24 21.55
N PRO A 56 0.79 -11.43 22.05
CA PRO A 56 -0.39 -11.50 21.18
C PRO A 56 -0.61 -10.23 20.35
N ARG A 57 -0.37 -9.04 20.93
CA ARG A 57 -0.49 -7.77 20.20
C ARG A 57 0.54 -7.69 19.07
N ILE A 58 1.79 -8.09 19.34
CA ILE A 58 2.85 -8.10 18.34
C ILE A 58 2.50 -9.04 17.19
N VAL A 59 2.00 -10.25 17.50
CA VAL A 59 1.56 -11.22 16.48
C VAL A 59 0.45 -10.63 15.61
N VAL A 60 -0.55 -9.98 16.19
CA VAL A 60 -1.63 -9.32 15.43
C VAL A 60 -1.10 -8.19 14.54
N PHE A 61 -0.19 -7.35 15.05
CA PHE A 61 0.42 -6.30 14.24
C PHE A 61 1.19 -6.88 13.04
N ILE A 62 2.02 -7.90 13.27
CA ILE A 62 2.75 -8.58 12.20
C ILE A 62 1.79 -9.18 11.18
N ALA A 63 0.71 -9.84 11.63
CA ALA A 63 -0.29 -10.43 10.75
C ALA A 63 -1.01 -9.36 9.90
N LEU A 64 -1.39 -8.23 10.49
CA LEU A 64 -2.02 -7.12 9.77
C LEU A 64 -1.07 -6.50 8.74
N ILE A 65 0.20 -6.28 9.12
CA ILE A 65 1.23 -5.75 8.20
C ILE A 65 1.46 -6.74 7.06
N ALA A 66 1.62 -8.03 7.35
CA ALA A 66 1.82 -9.05 6.34
C ALA A 66 0.64 -9.13 5.37
N ALA A 67 -0.60 -9.13 5.89
CA ALA A 67 -1.81 -9.12 5.07
C ALA A 67 -1.87 -7.89 4.16
N PHE A 68 -1.58 -6.70 4.71
CA PHE A 68 -1.51 -5.47 3.92
C PHE A 68 -0.42 -5.55 2.84
N CYS A 69 0.78 -6.03 3.17
CA CYS A 69 1.87 -6.21 2.21
C CYS A 69 1.50 -7.18 1.08
N VAL A 70 0.81 -8.28 1.38
CA VAL A 70 0.34 -9.24 0.35
C VAL A 70 -0.66 -8.57 -0.60
N VAL A 71 -1.64 -7.84 -0.06
CA VAL A 71 -2.61 -7.11 -0.90
C VAL A 71 -1.90 -6.04 -1.74
N ALA A 72 -1.00 -5.26 -1.12
CA ALA A 72 -0.22 -4.25 -1.81
C ALA A 72 0.66 -4.86 -2.91
N ALA A 73 1.34 -5.99 -2.66
CA ALA A 73 2.16 -6.67 -3.66
C ALA A 73 1.32 -7.13 -4.88
N ASN A 74 0.14 -7.69 -4.64
CA ASN A 74 -0.73 -8.21 -5.69
C ASN A 74 -1.52 -7.13 -6.45
N LYS A 75 -1.73 -5.97 -5.82
CA LYS A 75 -2.58 -4.88 -6.35
C LYS A 75 -1.81 -3.60 -6.66
N THR A 76 -0.49 -3.61 -6.59
CA THR A 76 0.38 -2.53 -7.07
C THR A 76 0.84 -2.84 -8.49
N ASP A 77 0.62 -1.89 -9.39
CA ASP A 77 1.10 -2.00 -10.77
C ASP A 77 2.65 -2.09 -10.80
N GLY A 78 3.18 -3.14 -11.42
CA GLY A 78 4.61 -3.45 -11.44
C GLY A 78 5.23 -3.89 -10.10
N GLY A 79 4.40 -4.17 -9.09
CA GLY A 79 4.79 -4.76 -7.81
C GLY A 79 5.53 -3.85 -6.83
N LEU A 80 5.78 -4.40 -5.64
CA LEU A 80 6.55 -3.77 -4.57
C LEU A 80 8.05 -4.01 -4.80
N ARG A 81 8.69 -3.08 -5.50
CA ARG A 81 10.14 -3.06 -5.70
C ARG A 81 10.71 -1.69 -5.34
N TRP A 82 11.98 -1.68 -4.94
CA TRP A 82 12.72 -0.45 -4.79
C TRP A 82 12.93 0.21 -6.17
N ARG A 83 12.63 1.51 -6.27
CA ARG A 83 12.84 2.31 -7.49
C ARG A 83 13.79 3.47 -7.21
N TRP A 84 14.78 3.65 -8.05
CA TRP A 84 15.73 4.78 -7.98
C TRP A 84 15.27 6.00 -8.78
N GLY A 85 14.04 6.02 -9.28
CA GLY A 85 13.45 7.13 -10.04
C GLY A 85 13.92 7.30 -11.49
N ASN A 86 14.61 6.29 -12.04
CA ASN A 86 15.06 6.31 -13.44
C ASN A 86 14.24 5.39 -14.37
N ASP A 87 13.06 4.91 -13.95
CA ASP A 87 12.15 4.14 -14.80
C ASP A 87 11.37 5.11 -15.74
N ARG A 88 12.06 6.01 -16.45
CA ARG A 88 11.46 6.98 -17.40
C ARG A 88 11.18 6.37 -18.80
N ASP A 89 11.30 5.05 -18.92
CA ASP A 89 11.27 4.36 -20.22
C ASP A 89 10.02 3.47 -20.40
N ARG A 90 8.86 3.86 -19.83
CA ARG A 90 7.56 3.22 -20.14
C ARG A 90 6.44 4.22 -20.31
#